data_AF-D7GWH9-F1
#
_entry.id   AF-D7GWH9-F1
#
_cell.length_a   1.000
_cell.length_b   1.000
_cell.length_c   1.000
_cell.angle_alpha   90.00
_cell.angle_beta   90.00
_cell.angle_gamma   90.00
#
_symmetry.space_group_name_H-M   'P 1'
#
loop_
_entity.id
_entity.type
_entity.pdbx_description
1 polymer ?
#
loop_
_entity_poly.entity_id
_entity_poly.type
_entity_poly.pdbx_seq_one_letter_code
_entity_poly.pdbx_strand_id
1 'polypeptide(L)'
;MTSTNMKNFIERRRSQGLCVLCGKPSENGAYRCNACREKRNEEKAKTRKMYQKCGVCPECRIHPIMGDEKACPECNAKFSAQANARRNKDREHYNEQQREYLRILYAKRKEQGICTRCGKRKALRGGRSTCGICADKNRKMKAETSHNIGFEMREKLHMCRFCSNPVKSGYKVCEKHYQMCVDKLKHPKCIEARTEYKKIINRSINARREKKGE
;
A
#
# COMPACT_ATOMS: atom_id res chain seq x y z
N MET A 1 17.29 12.37 42.71
CA MET A 1 16.82 11.35 43.67
C MET A 1 15.38 11.66 44.06
N THR A 2 14.38 11.00 43.46
CA THR A 2 12.98 11.15 43.94
C THR A 2 12.86 10.41 45.27
N SER A 3 12.57 11.14 46.34
CA SER A 3 12.47 10.59 47.69
C SER A 3 11.50 9.39 47.70
N THR A 4 11.86 8.35 48.45
CA THR A 4 11.08 7.10 48.61
C THR A 4 9.60 7.38 48.91
N ASN A 5 9.31 8.46 49.64
CA ASN A 5 7.96 8.95 49.92
C ASN A 5 7.13 9.28 48.68
N MET A 6 7.74 9.83 47.62
CA MET A 6 7.00 10.18 46.39
C MET A 6 6.64 8.94 45.56
N LYS A 7 7.48 7.91 45.56
CA LYS A 7 7.17 6.62 44.91
C LYS A 7 6.01 5.92 45.63
N ASN A 8 6.09 5.85 46.96
CA ASN A 8 5.04 5.27 47.81
C ASN A 8 3.69 5.98 47.63
N PHE A 9 3.70 7.30 47.45
CA PHE A 9 2.48 8.07 47.20
C PHE A 9 1.83 7.78 45.83
N ILE A 10 2.64 7.66 44.76
CA ILE A 10 2.15 7.36 43.41
C ILE A 10 1.55 5.96 43.37
N GLU A 11 2.24 4.98 43.97
CA GLU A 11 1.79 3.60 44.04
C GLU A 11 0.50 3.47 44.87
N ARG A 12 0.41 4.17 46.01
CA ARG A 12 -0.81 4.21 46.83
C ARG A 12 -2.01 4.78 46.09
N ARG A 13 -1.85 5.89 45.35
CA ARG A 13 -2.94 6.43 44.53
C ARG A 13 -3.36 5.46 43.43
N ARG A 14 -2.38 4.81 42.80
CA ARG A 14 -2.63 3.86 41.72
C ARG A 14 -3.35 2.60 42.22
N SER A 15 -2.98 2.06 43.38
CA SER A 15 -3.64 0.88 43.96
C SER A 15 -5.09 1.17 44.38
N GLN A 16 -5.39 2.42 44.72
CA GLN A 16 -6.74 2.91 45.04
C GLN A 16 -7.57 3.29 43.78
N GLY A 17 -7.03 3.08 42.58
CA GLY A 17 -7.70 3.46 41.33
C GLY A 17 -7.80 4.97 41.11
N LEU A 18 -6.95 5.76 41.77
CA LEU A 18 -6.95 7.22 41.69
C LEU A 18 -5.89 7.74 40.71
N CYS A 19 -6.19 8.86 40.07
CA CYS A 19 -5.26 9.62 39.26
C CYS A 19 -4.08 10.09 40.11
N VAL A 20 -2.86 9.79 39.68
CA VAL A 20 -1.64 10.15 40.43
C VAL A 20 -1.42 11.66 40.53
N LEU A 21 -1.98 12.44 39.59
CA LEU A 21 -1.85 13.89 39.54
C LEU A 21 -2.91 14.58 40.42
N CYS A 22 -4.20 14.43 40.07
CA CYS A 22 -5.28 15.15 40.73
C CYS A 22 -5.96 14.38 41.88
N GLY A 23 -5.68 13.09 42.05
CA GLY A 23 -6.26 12.26 43.11
C GLY A 23 -7.71 11.83 42.89
N LYS A 24 -8.35 12.21 41.78
CA LYS A 24 -9.71 11.77 41.43
C LYS A 24 -9.73 10.32 40.91
N PRO A 25 -10.85 9.59 40.99
CA PRO A 25 -10.98 8.27 40.37
C PRO A 25 -10.52 8.28 38.92
N SER A 26 -9.74 7.27 38.56
CA SER A 26 -9.18 7.10 37.23
C SER A 26 -9.94 6.01 36.51
N GLU A 27 -10.33 6.27 35.27
CA GLU A 27 -11.08 5.32 34.48
C GLU A 27 -10.24 4.04 34.28
N ASN A 28 -10.75 2.90 34.75
CA ASN A 28 -10.09 1.59 34.71
C ASN A 28 -8.72 1.54 35.42
N GLY A 29 -8.52 2.33 36.47
CA GLY A 29 -7.25 2.35 37.21
C GLY A 29 -6.08 2.91 36.39
N ALA A 30 -6.37 3.70 35.34
CA ALA A 30 -5.33 4.32 34.52
C ALA A 30 -4.40 5.22 35.36
N TYR A 31 -3.17 5.41 34.90
CA TYR A 31 -2.19 6.24 35.63
C TYR A 31 -2.67 7.71 35.83
N ARG A 32 -3.49 8.23 34.91
CA ARG A 32 -4.13 9.54 35.03
C ARG A 32 -5.57 9.44 34.57
N CYS A 33 -6.47 10.20 35.20
CA CYS A 33 -7.82 10.38 34.70
C CYS A 33 -7.81 11.08 33.32
N ASN A 34 -8.90 10.92 32.58
CA ASN A 34 -9.07 11.49 31.24
C ASN A 34 -8.82 13.01 31.21
N ALA A 35 -9.38 13.76 32.16
CA ALA A 35 -9.20 15.22 32.24
C ALA A 35 -7.72 15.64 32.37
N CYS A 36 -6.96 14.97 33.25
CA CYS A 36 -5.53 15.23 33.39
C CYS A 36 -4.73 14.79 32.16
N ARG A 37 -5.17 13.75 31.47
CA ARG A 37 -4.55 13.29 30.22
C ARG A 37 -4.77 14.30 29.09
N GLU A 38 -5.99 14.81 28.94
CA GLU A 38 -6.38 15.80 27.94
C GLU A 38 -5.64 17.12 28.15
N LYS A 39 -5.68 17.68 29.36
CA LYS A 39 -4.94 18.91 29.69
C LYS A 39 -3.46 18.81 29.32
N ARG A 40 -2.82 17.68 29.67
CA ARG A 40 -1.42 17.44 29.31
C ARG A 40 -1.20 17.31 27.81
N ASN A 41 -2.12 16.66 27.09
CA ASN A 41 -2.04 16.53 25.64
C ASN A 41 -2.18 17.89 24.95
N GLU A 42 -3.07 18.75 25.43
CA GLU A 42 -3.23 20.12 24.95
C GLU A 42 -1.98 20.96 25.20
N GLU A 43 -1.42 20.92 26.42
CA GLU A 43 -0.17 21.62 26.75
C GLU A 43 0.99 21.15 25.86
N LYS A 44 1.10 19.85 25.62
CA LYS A 44 2.08 19.30 24.68
C LYS A 44 1.86 19.79 23.26
N ALA A 45 0.61 19.83 22.80
CA ALA A 45 0.28 20.32 21.47
C ALA A 45 0.61 21.81 21.31
N LYS A 46 0.29 22.63 22.32
CA LYS A 46 0.63 24.05 22.39
C LYS A 46 2.14 24.26 22.36
N THR A 47 2.86 23.55 23.22
CA THR A 47 4.32 23.58 23.30
C THR A 47 4.97 23.19 21.98
N ARG A 48 4.48 22.11 21.35
CA ARG A 48 4.98 21.65 20.04
C ARG A 48 4.81 22.72 18.95
N LYS A 49 3.64 23.35 18.89
CA LYS A 49 3.36 24.45 17.95
C LYS A 49 4.25 25.66 18.24
N MET A 50 4.50 25.97 19.51
CA MET A 50 5.39 27.07 19.90
C MET A 50 6.81 26.86 19.36
N TYR A 51 7.42 25.70 19.62
CA TYR A 51 8.76 25.40 19.11
C TYR A 51 8.82 25.44 17.57
N GLN A 52 7.81 24.90 16.89
CA GLN A 52 7.74 24.95 15.43
C GLN A 52 7.65 26.39 14.90
N LYS A 53 6.90 27.27 15.55
CA LYS A 53 6.84 28.70 15.19
C LYS A 53 8.17 29.41 15.41
N CYS A 54 8.91 29.04 16.44
CA CYS A 54 10.25 29.58 16.70
C CYS A 54 11.34 28.92 15.83
N GLY A 55 10.99 28.01 14.91
CA GLY A 55 11.96 27.32 14.05
C GLY A 55 12.81 26.27 14.77
N VAL A 56 12.44 25.85 15.99
CA VAL A 56 13.18 24.88 16.80
C VAL A 56 12.46 23.54 16.79
N CYS A 57 13.22 22.44 16.73
CA CYS A 57 12.66 21.10 16.73
C CYS A 57 11.89 20.83 18.05
N PRO A 58 10.60 20.48 18.01
CA PRO A 58 9.81 20.24 19.22
C PRO A 58 10.19 18.96 19.98
N GLU A 59 10.97 18.07 19.36
CA GLU A 59 11.37 16.78 19.92
C GLU A 59 12.68 16.89 20.71
N CYS A 60 13.76 17.37 20.08
CA CYS A 60 15.05 17.54 20.76
C CYS A 60 15.21 18.91 21.41
N ARG A 61 14.46 19.95 20.98
CA ARG A 61 14.51 21.34 21.48
C ARG A 61 15.88 22.00 21.40
N ILE A 62 16.79 21.43 20.61
CA ILE A 62 18.17 21.89 20.43
C ILE A 62 18.36 22.34 18.98
N HIS A 63 18.07 21.44 18.03
CA HIS A 63 18.32 21.68 16.62
C HIS A 63 17.18 22.49 15.96
N PRO A 64 17.51 23.36 15.00
CA PRO A 64 16.51 24.06 14.19
C PRO A 64 15.78 23.08 13.26
N ILE A 65 14.58 23.49 12.83
CA ILE A 65 13.83 22.84 11.76
C ILE A 65 14.34 23.39 10.44
N MET A 66 14.62 22.50 9.49
CA MET A 66 15.09 22.86 8.15
C MET A 66 13.90 22.81 7.18
N GLY A 67 13.63 23.90 6.47
CA GLY A 67 12.55 23.98 5.47
C GLY A 67 11.14 23.80 6.05
N ASP A 68 10.28 23.08 5.33
CA ASP A 68 8.87 22.84 5.67
C ASP A 68 8.64 21.62 6.59
N GLU A 69 9.72 21.02 7.11
CA GLU A 69 9.62 19.87 7.99
C GLU A 69 9.00 20.22 9.36
N LYS A 70 8.60 19.21 10.14
CA LYS A 70 7.97 19.41 11.46
C LYS A 70 8.89 19.14 12.65
N ALA A 71 10.09 18.66 12.36
CA ALA A 71 11.15 18.30 13.30
C ALA A 71 12.50 18.41 12.57
N CYS A 72 13.61 18.36 13.32
CA CYS A 72 14.93 18.37 12.72
C CYS A 72 15.24 17.06 11.95
N PRO A 73 16.18 17.10 10.98
CA PRO A 73 16.56 15.93 10.19
C PRO A 73 16.98 14.73 11.03
N GLU A 74 17.72 14.94 12.13
CA GLU A 74 18.17 13.85 13.01
C GLU A 74 17.01 13.13 13.69
N CYS A 75 16.05 13.90 14.23
CA CYS A 75 14.88 13.32 14.86
C CYS A 75 14.02 12.59 13.82
N ASN A 76 13.85 13.15 12.62
CA ASN A 76 13.14 12.50 11.52
C ASN A 76 13.83 11.20 11.07
N ALA A 77 15.16 11.20 10.98
CA ALA A 77 15.95 10.00 10.66
C ALA A 77 15.78 8.94 11.75
N LYS A 78 15.85 9.33 13.04
CA LYS A 78 15.64 8.43 14.18
C LYS A 78 14.24 7.81 14.18
N PHE A 79 13.18 8.60 13.95
CA PHE A 79 11.82 8.09 13.85
C PHE A 79 11.66 7.12 12.67
N SER A 80 12.25 7.46 11.52
CA SER A 80 12.21 6.62 10.32
C SER A 80 12.92 5.29 10.54
N ALA A 81 14.10 5.32 11.15
CA ALA A 81 14.87 4.11 11.51
C ALA A 81 14.10 3.22 12.48
N GLN A 82 13.50 3.80 13.53
CA GLN A 82 12.69 3.05 14.49
C GLN A 82 11.43 2.45 13.84
N ALA A 83 10.74 3.20 12.99
CA ALA A 83 9.57 2.71 12.26
C ALA A 83 9.95 1.57 11.32
N ASN A 84 11.07 1.68 10.61
CA ASN A 84 11.60 0.61 9.76
C ASN A 84 12.00 -0.62 10.57
N ALA A 85 12.70 -0.45 11.69
CA ALA A 85 13.06 -1.57 12.57
C ALA A 85 11.83 -2.32 13.08
N ARG A 86 10.78 -1.60 13.51
CA ARG A 86 9.51 -2.20 13.93
C ARG A 86 8.84 -2.98 12.81
N ARG A 87 8.78 -2.41 11.60
CA ARG A 87 8.21 -3.08 10.41
C ARG A 87 9.03 -4.29 9.96
N ASN A 88 10.34 -4.24 10.12
CA ASN A 88 11.24 -5.32 9.69
C ASN A 88 11.34 -6.46 10.71
N LYS A 89 11.07 -6.20 12.00
CA LYS A 89 11.09 -7.23 13.05
C LYS A 89 10.17 -8.41 12.72
N ASP A 90 8.98 -8.10 12.21
CA ASP A 90 8.03 -9.11 11.73
C ASP A 90 7.31 -8.56 10.49
N ARG A 91 8.03 -8.65 9.36
CA ARG A 91 7.56 -8.09 8.09
C ARG A 91 6.35 -8.82 7.56
N GLU A 92 6.28 -10.14 7.75
CA GLU A 92 5.20 -10.96 7.23
C GLU A 92 3.89 -10.65 7.95
N HIS A 93 3.90 -10.69 9.28
CA HIS A 93 2.72 -10.35 10.08
C HIS A 93 2.28 -8.90 9.86
N TYR A 94 3.22 -7.95 9.74
CA TYR A 94 2.90 -6.57 9.41
C TYR A 94 2.20 -6.46 8.04
N ASN A 95 2.69 -7.19 7.04
CA ASN A 95 2.09 -7.20 5.70
C ASN A 95 0.69 -7.85 5.73
N GLU A 96 0.48 -8.90 6.52
CA GLU A 96 -0.83 -9.52 6.72
C GLU A 96 -1.84 -8.56 7.34
N GLN A 97 -1.49 -7.93 8.46
CA GLN A 97 -2.35 -6.93 9.10
C GLN A 97 -2.65 -5.78 8.14
N GLN A 98 -1.66 -5.33 7.37
CA GLN A 98 -1.86 -4.28 6.38
C GLN A 98 -2.79 -4.72 5.24
N ARG A 99 -2.68 -5.95 4.75
CA ARG A 99 -3.58 -6.51 3.72
C ARG A 99 -5.01 -6.57 4.23
N GLU A 100 -5.22 -7.05 5.45
CA GLU A 100 -6.54 -7.15 6.05
C GLU A 100 -7.15 -5.77 6.29
N TYR A 101 -6.38 -4.85 6.87
CA TYR A 101 -6.80 -3.46 7.04
C TYR A 101 -7.23 -2.81 5.70
N LEU A 102 -6.44 -2.99 4.64
CA LEU A 102 -6.76 -2.43 3.32
C LEU A 102 -8.01 -3.08 2.70
N ARG A 103 -8.24 -4.38 2.94
CA ARG A 103 -9.46 -5.10 2.52
C ARG A 103 -10.70 -4.53 3.20
N ILE A 104 -10.65 -4.40 4.54
CA ILE A 104 -11.74 -3.81 5.33
C ILE A 104 -12.01 -2.36 4.89
N LEU A 105 -10.94 -1.57 4.74
CA LEU A 105 -11.05 -0.17 4.33
C LEU A 105 -11.64 -0.02 2.93
N TYR A 106 -11.29 -0.91 2.00
CA TYR A 106 -11.86 -0.95 0.66
C TYR A 106 -13.37 -1.22 0.72
N ALA A 107 -13.79 -2.25 1.48
CA ALA A 107 -15.20 -2.61 1.65
C ALA A 107 -15.99 -1.44 2.25
N LYS A 108 -15.51 -0.86 3.35
CA LYS A 108 -16.12 0.30 4.01
C LYS A 108 -16.29 1.49 3.07
N ARG A 109 -15.25 1.83 2.29
CA ARG A 109 -15.33 2.95 1.32
C ARG A 109 -16.32 2.66 0.21
N LYS A 110 -16.38 1.41 -0.27
CA LYS A 110 -17.32 0.99 -1.32
C LYS A 110 -18.76 1.09 -0.84
N GLU A 111 -19.05 0.61 0.36
CA GLU A 111 -20.36 0.70 1.01
C GLU A 111 -20.80 2.15 1.21
N GLN A 112 -19.89 3.01 1.67
CA GLN A 112 -20.14 4.44 1.85
C GLN A 112 -20.25 5.22 0.51
N GLY A 113 -20.06 4.57 -0.64
CA GLY A 113 -20.07 5.22 -1.95
C GLY A 113 -18.93 6.24 -2.13
N ILE A 114 -17.82 6.07 -1.41
CA ILE A 114 -16.64 6.93 -1.46
C ILE A 114 -15.57 6.28 -2.35
N CYS A 115 -14.77 7.10 -3.02
CA CYS A 115 -13.66 6.63 -3.84
C CYS A 115 -12.71 5.74 -3.02
N THR A 116 -12.60 4.48 -3.41
CA THR A 116 -11.76 3.47 -2.74
C THR A 116 -10.28 3.83 -2.77
N ARG A 117 -9.84 4.56 -3.81
CA ARG A 117 -8.45 5.00 -4.01
C ARG A 117 -8.03 6.15 -3.09
N CYS A 118 -8.77 7.27 -3.09
CA CYS A 118 -8.37 8.46 -2.33
C CYS A 118 -9.10 8.62 -0.99
N GLY A 119 -10.28 8.01 -0.81
CA GLY A 119 -11.09 8.14 0.39
C GLY A 119 -11.68 9.53 0.66
N LYS A 120 -11.57 10.48 -0.28
CA LYS A 120 -11.93 11.90 -0.06
C LYS A 120 -13.26 12.33 -0.71
N ARG A 121 -13.63 11.72 -1.84
CA ARG A 121 -14.76 12.16 -2.68
C ARG A 121 -15.68 10.99 -2.96
N LYS A 122 -16.94 11.27 -3.27
CA LYS A 122 -17.89 10.25 -3.75
C LYS A 122 -17.34 9.53 -4.98
N ALA A 123 -17.60 8.24 -5.06
CA ALA A 123 -17.30 7.46 -6.25
C ALA A 123 -18.22 7.88 -7.40
N LEU A 124 -17.77 7.68 -8.64
CA LEU A 124 -18.58 8.03 -9.82
C LEU A 124 -19.86 7.18 -9.86
N ARG A 125 -20.93 7.78 -10.41
CA ARG A 125 -22.21 7.08 -10.67
C ARG A 125 -22.01 5.86 -11.58
N GLY A 126 -22.93 4.89 -11.49
CA GLY A 126 -22.92 3.67 -12.30
C GLY A 126 -22.00 2.56 -11.75
N GLY A 127 -21.93 2.39 -10.41
CA GLY A 127 -21.21 1.28 -9.79
C GLY A 127 -19.68 1.38 -9.81
N ARG A 128 -19.11 2.53 -10.20
CA ARG A 128 -17.65 2.73 -10.20
C ARG A 128 -17.15 2.90 -8.77
N SER A 129 -15.97 2.34 -8.50
CA SER A 129 -15.32 2.41 -7.17
C SER A 129 -14.43 3.64 -6.98
N THR A 130 -14.21 4.46 -8.01
CA THR A 130 -13.30 5.61 -7.97
C THR A 130 -13.98 6.91 -8.36
N CYS A 131 -13.46 8.04 -7.86
CA CYS A 131 -13.91 9.39 -8.26
C CYS A 131 -13.31 9.81 -9.61
N GLY A 132 -13.90 10.82 -10.26
CA GLY A 132 -13.45 11.38 -11.54
C GLY A 132 -11.94 11.63 -11.60
N ILE A 133 -11.42 12.41 -10.66
CA ILE A 133 -9.99 12.75 -10.60
C ILE A 133 -9.09 11.51 -10.51
N CYS A 134 -9.45 10.55 -9.66
CA CYS A 134 -8.68 9.31 -9.51
C CYS A 134 -8.77 8.43 -10.76
N ALA A 135 -9.92 8.43 -11.45
CA ALA A 135 -10.12 7.74 -12.71
C ALA A 135 -9.29 8.40 -13.82
N ASP A 136 -9.30 9.73 -13.92
CA ASP A 136 -8.55 10.50 -14.91
C ASP A 136 -7.05 10.32 -14.73
N LYS A 137 -6.56 10.38 -13.49
CA LYS A 137 -5.16 10.06 -13.17
C LYS A 137 -4.79 8.64 -13.59
N ASN A 138 -5.71 7.69 -13.45
CA ASN A 138 -5.49 6.32 -13.92
C ASN A 138 -5.46 6.22 -15.44
N ARG A 139 -6.33 6.98 -16.14
CA ARG A 139 -6.33 7.05 -17.61
C ARG A 139 -5.05 7.67 -18.14
N LYS A 140 -4.59 8.80 -17.56
CA LYS A 140 -3.32 9.44 -17.93
C LYS A 140 -2.12 8.52 -17.72
N MET A 141 -2.01 7.90 -16.54
CA MET A 141 -0.94 6.92 -16.28
C MET A 141 -0.97 5.75 -17.26
N LYS A 142 -2.16 5.23 -17.61
CA LYS A 142 -2.28 4.19 -18.64
C LYS A 142 -1.86 4.69 -20.02
N ALA A 143 -2.23 5.93 -20.37
CA ALA A 143 -1.82 6.57 -21.61
C ALA A 143 -0.30 6.74 -21.68
N GLU A 144 0.33 7.31 -20.64
CA GLU A 144 1.78 7.45 -20.50
C GLU A 144 2.50 6.09 -20.58
N THR A 145 1.98 5.08 -19.89
CA THR A 145 2.55 3.71 -19.97
C THR A 145 2.31 3.08 -21.33
N SER A 146 1.23 3.43 -22.04
CA SER A 146 0.97 2.99 -23.41
C SER A 146 1.73 3.78 -24.48
N HIS A 147 2.26 4.96 -24.14
CA HIS A 147 3.19 5.74 -24.95
C HIS A 147 4.62 5.19 -24.89
N ASN A 148 4.88 4.11 -24.13
CA ASN A 148 6.03 3.26 -24.38
C ASN A 148 5.94 2.74 -25.82
N ILE A 149 6.94 3.06 -26.64
CA ILE A 149 7.17 2.66 -28.05
C ILE A 149 6.01 1.82 -28.60
N GLY A 150 5.11 2.46 -29.36
CA GLY A 150 3.96 1.81 -29.96
C GLY A 150 4.37 0.54 -30.72
N PHE A 151 3.46 -0.43 -30.79
CA PHE A 151 3.73 -1.76 -31.36
C PHE A 151 4.46 -1.71 -32.71
N GLU A 152 4.06 -0.81 -33.59
CA GLU A 152 4.64 -0.61 -34.92
C GLU A 152 6.11 -0.14 -34.87
N MET A 153 6.43 0.81 -33.98
CA MET A 153 7.81 1.28 -33.79
C MET A 153 8.68 0.22 -33.14
N ARG A 154 8.10 -0.65 -32.30
CA ARG A 154 8.80 -1.76 -31.66
C ARG A 154 9.24 -2.83 -32.67
N GLU A 155 8.41 -3.09 -33.68
CA GLU A 155 8.72 -4.00 -34.79
C GLU A 155 9.83 -3.43 -35.68
N LYS A 156 9.76 -2.14 -36.04
CA LYS A 156 10.81 -1.42 -36.78
C LYS A 156 12.16 -1.39 -36.06
N LEU A 157 12.15 -1.29 -34.74
CA LEU A 157 13.36 -1.26 -33.91
C LEU A 157 13.87 -2.66 -33.51
N HIS A 158 13.27 -3.74 -34.03
CA HIS A 158 13.62 -5.12 -33.65
C HIS A 158 13.60 -5.36 -32.13
N MET A 159 12.59 -4.80 -31.45
CA MET A 159 12.42 -4.90 -30.00
C MET A 159 11.27 -5.85 -29.63
N CYS A 160 11.46 -6.60 -28.54
CA CYS A 160 10.47 -7.54 -28.03
C CYS A 160 9.13 -6.88 -27.72
N ARG A 161 8.01 -7.56 -27.97
CA ARG A 161 6.66 -7.05 -27.67
C ARG A 161 6.42 -6.70 -26.20
N PHE A 162 7.08 -7.39 -25.27
CA PHE A 162 6.80 -7.29 -23.83
C PHE A 162 7.87 -6.51 -23.05
N CYS A 163 9.09 -6.42 -23.58
CA CYS A 163 10.19 -5.66 -22.98
C CYS A 163 11.09 -5.06 -24.05
N SER A 164 12.00 -4.18 -23.67
CA SER A 164 12.87 -3.46 -24.61
C SER A 164 14.10 -4.24 -25.11
N ASN A 165 14.15 -5.56 -24.92
CA ASN A 165 15.25 -6.40 -25.39
C ASN A 165 15.11 -6.72 -26.89
N PRO A 166 16.22 -7.02 -27.61
CA PRO A 166 16.17 -7.39 -29.01
C PRO A 166 15.34 -8.66 -29.25
N VAL A 167 14.68 -8.72 -30.41
CA VAL A 167 13.88 -9.88 -30.82
C VAL A 167 14.76 -11.09 -31.13
N LYS A 168 14.23 -12.29 -30.82
CA LYS A 168 14.77 -13.55 -31.34
C LYS A 168 14.47 -13.64 -32.84
N SER A 169 15.44 -14.11 -33.62
CA SER A 169 15.26 -14.29 -35.07
C SER A 169 13.99 -15.10 -35.39
N GLY A 170 13.16 -14.58 -36.30
CA GLY A 170 11.89 -15.19 -36.70
C GLY A 170 10.71 -14.96 -35.73
N TYR A 171 10.90 -14.27 -34.60
CA TYR A 171 9.85 -14.03 -33.61
C TYR A 171 9.69 -12.54 -33.25
N LYS A 172 8.51 -12.19 -32.70
CA LYS A 172 8.21 -10.82 -32.21
C LYS A 172 8.58 -10.59 -30.74
N VAL A 173 9.34 -11.51 -30.15
CA VAL A 173 9.69 -11.53 -28.72
C VAL A 173 11.16 -11.88 -28.52
N CYS A 174 11.77 -11.47 -27.41
CA CYS A 174 13.13 -11.85 -27.04
C CYS A 174 13.17 -13.30 -26.54
N GLU A 175 14.36 -13.89 -26.43
CA GLU A 175 14.56 -15.27 -25.98
C GLU A 175 13.86 -15.58 -24.64
N LYS A 176 13.98 -14.68 -23.67
CA LYS A 176 13.32 -14.82 -22.36
C LYS A 176 11.80 -14.93 -22.48
N HIS A 177 11.19 -14.03 -23.24
CA HIS A 177 9.73 -14.02 -23.41
C HIS A 177 9.25 -15.15 -24.33
N TYR A 178 10.08 -15.61 -25.27
CA TYR A 178 9.82 -16.83 -26.04
C TYR A 178 9.69 -18.02 -25.10
N GLN A 179 10.65 -18.22 -24.19
CA GLN A 179 10.61 -19.32 -23.21
C GLN A 179 9.37 -19.23 -22.31
N MET A 180 9.04 -18.04 -21.81
CA MET A 180 7.81 -17.83 -21.02
C MET A 180 6.54 -18.20 -21.80
N CYS A 181 6.48 -17.89 -23.10
CA CYS A 181 5.37 -18.29 -23.96
C CYS A 181 5.31 -19.81 -24.11
N VAL A 182 6.45 -20.47 -24.32
CA VAL A 182 6.54 -21.94 -24.40
C VAL A 182 6.09 -22.60 -23.10
N ASP A 183 6.50 -22.08 -21.94
CA ASP A 183 6.12 -22.64 -20.65
C ASP A 183 4.62 -22.46 -20.37
N LYS A 184 4.03 -21.34 -20.78
CA LYS A 184 2.58 -21.15 -20.72
C LYS A 184 1.80 -22.16 -21.56
N LEU A 185 2.35 -22.60 -22.69
CA LEU A 185 1.71 -23.62 -23.53
C LEU A 185 1.63 -25.01 -22.86
N LYS A 186 2.44 -25.26 -21.82
CA LYS A 186 2.40 -26.50 -21.02
C LYS A 186 1.28 -26.50 -19.98
N HIS A 187 0.58 -25.38 -19.77
CA HIS A 187 -0.50 -25.31 -18.81
C HIS A 187 -1.66 -26.26 -19.21
N PRO A 188 -2.27 -27.02 -18.27
CA PRO A 188 -3.31 -28.01 -18.57
C PRO A 188 -4.44 -27.49 -19.47
N LYS A 189 -4.98 -26.31 -19.16
CA LYS A 189 -5.99 -25.63 -19.98
C LYS A 189 -5.59 -25.40 -21.45
N CYS A 190 -4.31 -25.12 -21.71
CA CYS A 190 -3.82 -24.92 -23.07
C CYS A 190 -3.68 -26.25 -23.82
N ILE A 191 -3.32 -27.32 -23.11
CA ILE A 191 -3.24 -28.68 -23.66
C ILE A 191 -4.64 -29.17 -24.04
N GLU A 192 -5.60 -29.04 -23.14
CA GLU A 192 -7.01 -29.40 -23.36
C GLU A 192 -7.59 -28.68 -24.59
N ALA A 193 -7.44 -27.35 -24.65
CA ALA A 193 -7.90 -26.55 -25.79
C ALA A 193 -7.26 -27.01 -27.12
N ARG A 194 -5.96 -27.35 -27.10
CA ARG A 194 -5.26 -27.86 -28.29
C ARG A 194 -5.78 -29.23 -28.70
N THR A 195 -6.03 -30.12 -27.75
CA THR A 195 -6.57 -31.46 -28.04
C THR A 195 -7.97 -31.37 -28.66
N GLU A 196 -8.84 -30.51 -28.13
CA GLU A 196 -10.16 -30.26 -28.70
C GLU A 196 -10.08 -29.69 -30.12
N TYR A 197 -9.21 -28.71 -30.34
CA TYR A 197 -9.01 -28.14 -31.68
C TYR A 197 -8.50 -29.18 -32.69
N LYS A 198 -7.59 -30.07 -32.28
CA LYS A 198 -7.13 -31.20 -33.12
C LYS A 198 -8.28 -32.15 -33.47
N LYS A 199 -9.18 -32.45 -32.54
CA LYS A 199 -10.36 -33.28 -32.81
C LYS A 199 -11.26 -32.63 -33.87
N ILE A 200 -11.48 -31.32 -33.78
CA ILE A 200 -12.28 -30.56 -34.76
C ILE A 200 -11.63 -30.61 -36.14
N ILE A 201 -10.31 -30.37 -36.23
CA ILE A 201 -9.58 -30.45 -37.50
C ILE A 201 -9.67 -31.86 -38.08
N ASN A 202 -9.40 -32.90 -37.29
CA ASN A 202 -9.45 -34.29 -37.76
C ASN A 202 -10.85 -34.68 -38.26
N ARG A 203 -11.91 -34.25 -37.56
CA ARG A 203 -13.30 -34.42 -38.05
C ARG A 203 -13.50 -33.75 -39.40
N SER A 204 -13.00 -32.53 -39.58
CA SER A 204 -13.11 -31.81 -40.86
C SER A 204 -12.32 -32.46 -42.00
N ILE A 205 -11.17 -33.07 -41.70
CA ILE A 205 -10.34 -33.79 -42.67
C ILE A 205 -11.02 -35.10 -43.06
N ASN A 206 -11.52 -35.86 -42.09
CA ASN A 206 -12.21 -37.14 -42.35
C ASN A 206 -13.50 -36.91 -43.16
N ALA A 207 -14.31 -35.92 -42.82
CA ALA A 207 -15.51 -35.55 -43.58
C ALA A 207 -15.19 -35.12 -45.03
N ARG A 208 -13.99 -34.58 -45.29
CA ARG A 208 -13.55 -34.26 -46.67
C ARG A 208 -13.06 -35.50 -47.43
N ARG A 209 -12.50 -36.50 -46.73
CA ARG A 209 -12.09 -37.78 -47.33
C ARG A 209 -13.31 -38.62 -47.72
N GLU A 210 -14.29 -38.73 -46.83
CA GLU A 210 -15.56 -39.42 -47.08
C GLU A 210 -16.33 -38.83 -48.28
N LYS A 211 -16.29 -37.51 -48.47
CA LYS A 211 -16.89 -36.84 -49.65
C LYS A 211 -16.13 -37.07 -50.96
N LYS A 212 -14.87 -37.51 -50.91
CA LYS A 212 -14.04 -37.78 -52.08
C LYS A 212 -14.04 -39.27 -52.49
N GLY A 213 -14.73 -40.14 -51.75
CA GLY A 213 -14.85 -41.55 -52.09
C GLY A 213 -13.55 -42.35 -51.96
N GLU A 214 -12.68 -41.96 -51.02
CA GLU A 214 -11.57 -42.79 -50.50
C GLU A 214 -11.97 -43.43 -49.17
#